data_AF-A0A924MGL7-F1
#
_entry.id   AF-A0A924MGL7-F1
#
_cell.length_a   1.000
_cell.length_b   1.000
_cell.length_c   1.000
_cell.angle_alpha   90.00
_cell.angle_beta   90.00
_cell.angle_gamma   90.00
#
_symmetry.space_group_name_H-M   'P 1'
#
loop_
_entity.id
_entity.type
_entity.pdbx_description
1 polymer ?
#
loop_
_entity_poly.entity_id
_entity_poly.type
_entity_poly.pdbx_seq_one_letter_code
_entity_poly.pdbx_strand_id
1 'polypeptide(L)'
;MKTIILYFLALFPLLTLAHEGEDHGDEAKKTTPLSSSYFSSVSNSEKYELLLKYEPIKGGKEVFLRLFVSDFNTNKALNDAKLEITLAEDGTKKFAVKHLESGIYEVKGIFPANKVYSLNVNINSSIGPDLLVLENIEVGKELPVINATVAGGFFTSNNLLLLFGGLILGALIAVIVMAIANKRIKPKHALTIILLLSIPASTQQTIAHGGEDHGDEKKGSQNTVASDNFNVPKETQYLFNILTTTLKEENFIGTNDFLGTIIPSTKGMAVIQSPQTGKIISLRTSIGQKVNKGQVLAVIEQSIDAGTQIDLLTQRNNAEAEYLAAKAQYDRLKTIADIAAKKDVQEAEARFKSAESNRRLLRQLSSTNNGNSKLISLTAPISGIVGNFNFAIGAVINSGETLFAITDLSKVYVEAQIYSKDENKISMAQEIFAVGTTNPNLKKKLKLISKAQTVNDANQTQKYVFELLASDGDFKIGENVTVKISSASASRQLVIPNTAITEINGKQAVFVKESPESYKVTYINKGSDNGTFSTILGGIAKESKVVDAGSYQMKTMFLNQ
;
A
#
# COMPACT_ATOMS: atom_id res chain seq x y z
N MET A 1 51.06 11.55 -58.88
CA MET A 1 50.79 12.07 -60.23
C MET A 1 49.57 11.34 -60.77
N LYS A 2 48.47 12.05 -61.01
CA LYS A 2 47.32 11.70 -61.90
C LYS A 2 46.52 10.43 -61.50
N THR A 3 45.19 10.45 -61.31
CA THR A 3 44.16 11.24 -61.98
C THR A 3 42.87 11.24 -61.15
N ILE A 4 42.38 12.45 -60.93
CA ILE A 4 41.00 12.90 -60.74
C ILE A 4 40.04 12.22 -61.73
N ILE A 5 38.87 11.75 -61.28
CA ILE A 5 37.62 11.82 -62.09
C ILE A 5 36.48 12.30 -61.18
N LEU A 6 35.98 13.47 -61.58
CA LEU A 6 34.83 14.21 -61.10
C LEU A 6 33.60 13.75 -61.90
N TYR A 7 32.44 13.54 -61.26
CA TYR A 7 31.16 13.66 -61.96
C TYR A 7 30.19 14.47 -61.11
N PHE A 8 29.92 15.66 -61.62
CA PHE A 8 28.88 16.59 -61.22
C PHE A 8 27.61 16.22 -62.00
N LEU A 9 26.45 16.15 -61.35
CA LEU A 9 25.17 16.31 -62.05
C LEU A 9 24.26 17.20 -61.19
N ALA A 10 23.99 18.39 -61.71
CA ALA A 10 23.06 19.37 -61.18
C ALA A 10 21.63 19.04 -61.63
N LEU A 11 20.63 19.35 -60.80
CA LEU A 11 19.25 19.59 -61.22
C LEU A 11 18.62 20.61 -60.25
N PHE A 12 18.13 21.70 -60.85
CA PHE A 12 17.45 22.86 -60.24
C PHE A 12 16.11 22.49 -59.57
N PRO A 13 15.64 23.28 -58.57
CA PRO A 13 14.30 23.13 -58.01
C PRO A 13 13.25 23.93 -58.82
N LEU A 14 12.06 23.34 -58.99
CA LEU A 14 10.86 24.07 -59.44
C LEU A 14 10.21 24.80 -58.25
N LEU A 15 9.87 26.07 -58.46
CA LEU A 15 8.95 26.84 -57.63
C LEU A 15 7.52 26.27 -57.74
N THR A 16 6.79 26.23 -56.63
CA THR A 16 5.33 26.37 -56.64
C THR A 16 4.89 27.33 -55.55
N LEU A 17 4.13 28.34 -55.98
CA LEU A 17 3.59 29.45 -55.19
C LEU A 17 2.52 29.01 -54.19
N ALA A 18 2.44 29.79 -53.11
CA ALA A 18 1.34 29.82 -52.16
C ALA A 18 0.08 30.46 -52.75
N HIS A 19 -1.08 30.07 -52.19
CA HIS A 19 -2.26 30.91 -52.11
C HIS A 19 -2.88 30.77 -50.71
N GLU A 20 -3.12 31.93 -50.10
CA GLU A 20 -3.94 32.16 -48.91
C GLU A 20 -5.44 32.05 -49.26
N GLY A 21 -6.28 31.73 -48.27
CA GLY A 21 -7.72 31.94 -48.39
C GLY A 21 -8.59 31.15 -47.41
N GLU A 22 -8.82 31.78 -46.26
CA GLU A 22 -10.10 31.86 -45.54
C GLU A 22 -10.62 30.76 -44.59
N ASP A 23 -11.00 31.32 -43.44
CA ASP A 23 -11.66 30.88 -42.21
C ASP A 23 -12.96 30.08 -42.42
N HIS A 24 -13.26 29.16 -41.48
CA HIS A 24 -14.58 29.00 -40.84
C HIS A 24 -14.55 27.96 -39.69
N GLY A 25 -14.93 28.41 -38.48
CA GLY A 25 -15.97 27.79 -37.64
C GLY A 25 -15.66 26.51 -36.84
N ASP A 26 -15.70 26.63 -35.51
CA ASP A 26 -15.77 25.53 -34.55
C ASP A 26 -17.01 24.64 -34.76
N GLU A 27 -16.82 23.44 -35.32
CA GLU A 27 -17.71 22.30 -35.10
C GLU A 27 -17.00 21.24 -34.25
N ALA A 28 -17.69 20.81 -33.20
CA ALA A 28 -17.27 19.76 -32.29
C ALA A 28 -16.75 18.53 -33.03
N LYS A 29 -15.51 18.11 -32.71
CA LYS A 29 -14.94 16.83 -33.15
C LYS A 29 -15.87 15.69 -32.77
N LYS A 30 -16.68 15.22 -33.72
CA LYS A 30 -17.31 13.91 -33.69
C LYS A 30 -16.22 12.87 -33.56
N THR A 31 -16.21 12.17 -32.43
CA THR A 31 -15.47 10.93 -32.25
C THR A 31 -15.90 9.95 -33.34
N THR A 32 -14.94 9.47 -34.13
CA THR A 32 -15.16 8.42 -35.12
C THR A 32 -15.61 7.15 -34.38
N PRO A 33 -16.83 6.61 -34.61
CA PRO A 33 -17.22 5.36 -33.96
C PRO A 33 -16.38 4.22 -34.54
N LEU A 34 -15.85 3.35 -33.68
CA LEU A 34 -15.48 2.00 -34.08
C LEU A 34 -16.69 1.39 -34.82
N SER A 35 -16.46 0.79 -35.98
CA SER A 35 -17.50 0.12 -36.78
C SER A 35 -18.28 -0.84 -35.90
N SER A 36 -19.57 -0.56 -35.66
CA SER A 36 -20.43 -1.48 -34.93
C SER A 36 -20.75 -2.68 -35.83
N SER A 37 -20.51 -3.89 -35.34
CA SER A 37 -20.88 -5.13 -36.06
C SER A 37 -22.37 -5.44 -36.00
N TYR A 38 -23.16 -4.60 -35.32
CA TYR A 38 -24.59 -4.73 -35.11
C TYR A 38 -25.26 -3.35 -35.01
N PHE A 39 -26.57 -3.34 -35.22
CA PHE A 39 -27.44 -2.26 -34.79
C PHE A 39 -27.93 -2.52 -33.37
N SER A 40 -28.26 -1.45 -32.64
CA SER A 40 -28.81 -1.57 -31.31
C SER A 40 -29.95 -0.60 -31.03
N SER A 41 -30.88 -1.04 -30.18
CA SER A 41 -31.90 -0.18 -29.59
C SER A 41 -31.84 -0.31 -28.06
N VAL A 42 -32.02 0.79 -27.35
CA VAL A 42 -31.92 0.87 -25.89
C VAL A 42 -33.22 1.43 -25.35
N SER A 43 -33.68 0.88 -24.23
CA SER A 43 -34.79 1.43 -23.45
C SER A 43 -34.50 1.26 -21.96
N ASN A 44 -34.92 2.21 -21.15
CA ASN A 44 -34.73 2.13 -19.70
C ASN A 44 -35.94 2.67 -18.94
N SER A 45 -36.07 2.20 -17.71
CA SER A 45 -37.01 2.69 -16.71
C SER A 45 -36.29 2.78 -15.36
N GLU A 46 -37.00 3.16 -14.30
CA GLU A 46 -36.44 3.16 -12.94
C GLU A 46 -36.02 1.75 -12.47
N LYS A 47 -36.55 0.70 -13.12
CA LYS A 47 -36.34 -0.71 -12.75
C LYS A 47 -35.45 -1.43 -13.74
N TYR A 48 -35.65 -1.24 -15.03
CA TYR A 48 -35.05 -2.07 -16.07
C TYR A 48 -34.16 -1.28 -17.03
N GLU A 49 -33.08 -1.91 -17.48
CA GLU A 49 -32.30 -1.49 -18.63
C GLU A 49 -32.37 -2.60 -19.69
N LEU A 50 -32.84 -2.23 -20.88
CA LEU A 50 -32.93 -3.09 -22.05
C LEU A 50 -31.93 -2.65 -23.12
N LEU A 51 -31.21 -3.60 -23.68
CA LEU A 51 -30.41 -3.43 -24.88
C LEU A 51 -30.81 -4.52 -25.87
N LEU A 52 -31.27 -4.14 -27.05
CA LEU A 52 -31.52 -5.04 -28.16
C LEU A 52 -30.37 -4.91 -29.15
N LYS A 53 -29.72 -6.01 -29.51
CA LYS A 53 -28.71 -6.08 -30.57
C LYS A 53 -29.24 -6.91 -31.73
N TYR A 54 -29.01 -6.45 -32.96
CA TYR A 54 -29.46 -7.13 -34.16
C TYR A 54 -28.57 -6.86 -35.38
N GLU A 55 -28.46 -7.87 -36.24
CA GLU A 55 -27.85 -7.75 -37.56
C GLU A 55 -28.83 -7.10 -38.56
N PRO A 56 -28.37 -6.63 -39.75
CA PRO A 56 -29.25 -6.13 -40.80
C PRO A 56 -30.49 -6.99 -41.05
N ILE A 57 -31.67 -6.42 -40.84
CA ILE A 57 -32.97 -7.12 -40.96
C ILE A 57 -33.54 -6.87 -42.36
N LYS A 58 -34.14 -7.89 -42.99
CA LYS A 58 -34.95 -7.72 -44.21
C LYS A 58 -36.42 -7.98 -43.89
N GLY A 59 -37.29 -7.07 -44.30
CA GLY A 59 -38.75 -7.20 -44.14
C GLY A 59 -39.27 -8.48 -44.80
N GLY A 60 -40.28 -9.08 -44.18
CA GLY A 60 -40.90 -10.34 -44.59
C GLY A 60 -40.07 -11.59 -44.27
N LYS A 61 -38.87 -11.46 -43.69
CA LYS A 61 -38.05 -12.60 -43.26
C LYS A 61 -38.10 -12.78 -41.75
N GLU A 62 -37.93 -14.03 -41.34
CA GLU A 62 -37.72 -14.40 -39.95
C GLU A 62 -36.37 -13.88 -39.45
N VAL A 63 -36.36 -13.31 -38.26
CA VAL A 63 -35.16 -12.75 -37.62
C VAL A 63 -35.01 -13.22 -36.19
N PHE A 64 -33.75 -13.20 -35.74
CA PHE A 64 -33.33 -13.51 -34.39
C PHE A 64 -32.58 -12.29 -33.84
N LEU A 65 -33.12 -11.69 -32.80
CA LEU A 65 -32.56 -10.52 -32.13
C LEU A 65 -32.08 -10.96 -30.75
N ARG A 66 -31.04 -10.30 -30.22
CA ARG A 66 -30.54 -10.57 -28.88
C ARG A 66 -30.95 -9.44 -27.94
N LEU A 67 -31.76 -9.75 -26.94
CA LEU A 67 -32.21 -8.81 -25.93
C LEU A 67 -31.48 -9.07 -24.61
N PHE A 68 -30.84 -8.03 -24.09
CA PHE A 68 -30.23 -8.00 -22.76
C PHE A 68 -31.16 -7.30 -21.80
N VAL A 69 -31.36 -7.90 -20.64
CA VAL A 69 -32.25 -7.42 -19.59
C VAL A 69 -31.49 -7.40 -18.28
N SER A 70 -31.35 -6.21 -17.72
CA SER A 70 -30.74 -6.01 -16.39
C SER A 70 -31.55 -5.06 -15.52
N ASP A 71 -31.35 -5.18 -14.23
CA ASP A 71 -31.74 -4.16 -13.26
C ASP A 71 -31.02 -2.84 -13.58
N PHE A 72 -31.79 -1.76 -13.66
CA PHE A 72 -31.28 -0.45 -14.06
C PHE A 72 -30.22 0.07 -13.09
N ASN A 73 -30.42 -0.07 -11.78
CA ASN A 73 -29.54 0.54 -10.77
C ASN A 73 -28.28 -0.29 -10.55
N THR A 74 -28.43 -1.61 -10.54
CA THR A 74 -27.36 -2.54 -10.17
C THR A 74 -26.60 -3.15 -11.34
N ASN A 75 -27.10 -2.97 -12.57
CA ASN A 75 -26.61 -3.63 -13.78
C ASN A 75 -26.73 -5.18 -13.73
N LYS A 76 -27.37 -5.73 -12.70
CA LYS A 76 -27.49 -7.16 -12.49
C LYS A 76 -28.36 -7.79 -13.59
N ALA A 77 -27.86 -8.85 -14.22
CA ALA A 77 -28.61 -9.64 -15.18
C ALA A 77 -29.86 -10.28 -14.53
N LEU A 78 -31.01 -10.25 -15.21
CA LEU A 78 -32.28 -10.77 -14.70
C LEU A 78 -32.67 -12.09 -15.37
N ASN A 79 -32.84 -13.13 -14.55
CA ASN A 79 -33.03 -14.52 -15.00
C ASN A 79 -34.49 -14.99 -14.91
N ASP A 80 -35.29 -14.26 -14.17
CA ASP A 80 -36.68 -14.56 -13.85
C ASP A 80 -37.67 -13.67 -14.62
N ALA A 81 -37.18 -12.89 -15.59
CA ALA A 81 -38.00 -11.98 -16.38
C ALA A 81 -38.87 -12.76 -17.37
N LYS A 82 -40.19 -12.61 -17.22
CA LYS A 82 -41.20 -13.02 -18.19
C LYS A 82 -41.44 -11.86 -19.14
N LEU A 83 -41.21 -12.12 -20.43
CA LEU A 83 -41.24 -11.10 -21.48
C LEU A 83 -42.36 -11.40 -22.47
N GLU A 84 -43.19 -10.40 -22.74
CA GLU A 84 -44.10 -10.39 -23.88
C GLU A 84 -43.71 -9.22 -24.78
N ILE A 85 -43.34 -9.53 -26.03
CA ILE A 85 -42.85 -8.54 -26.99
C ILE A 85 -43.82 -8.45 -28.16
N THR A 86 -44.29 -7.25 -28.45
CA THR A 86 -45.21 -6.96 -29.56
C THR A 86 -44.68 -5.81 -30.41
N LEU A 87 -45.03 -5.82 -31.69
CA LEU A 87 -44.81 -4.68 -32.56
C LEU A 87 -45.67 -3.49 -32.10
N ALA A 88 -45.09 -2.32 -31.92
CA ALA A 88 -45.83 -1.15 -31.43
C ALA A 88 -46.88 -0.67 -32.45
N GLU A 89 -46.58 -0.82 -33.74
CA GLU A 89 -47.45 -0.43 -34.85
C GLU A 89 -48.57 -1.44 -35.13
N ASP A 90 -48.42 -2.68 -34.65
CA ASP A 90 -49.43 -3.74 -34.77
C ASP A 90 -49.31 -4.70 -33.58
N GLY A 91 -50.05 -4.39 -32.51
CA GLY A 91 -50.03 -5.17 -31.27
C GLY A 91 -50.50 -6.63 -31.42
N THR A 92 -51.03 -7.02 -32.59
CA THR A 92 -51.33 -8.43 -32.88
C THR A 92 -50.10 -9.24 -33.27
N LYS A 93 -49.01 -8.57 -33.72
CA LYS A 93 -47.73 -9.20 -34.07
C LYS A 93 -46.88 -9.40 -32.83
N LYS A 94 -46.86 -10.63 -32.34
CA LYS A 94 -46.03 -11.05 -31.20
C LYS A 94 -44.69 -11.62 -31.67
N PHE A 95 -43.66 -11.41 -30.85
CA PHE A 95 -42.36 -12.05 -31.00
C PHE A 95 -42.23 -13.16 -29.96
N ALA A 96 -41.73 -14.31 -30.39
CA ALA A 96 -41.42 -15.42 -29.50
C ALA A 96 -40.12 -15.09 -28.74
N VAL A 97 -40.11 -15.30 -27.43
CA VAL A 97 -38.95 -15.02 -26.58
C VAL A 97 -38.43 -16.32 -25.98
N LYS A 98 -37.12 -16.57 -26.12
CA LYS A 98 -36.44 -17.72 -25.54
C LYS A 98 -35.31 -17.23 -24.65
N HIS A 99 -35.34 -17.60 -23.37
CA HIS A 99 -34.22 -17.36 -22.46
C HIS A 99 -33.00 -18.20 -22.91
N LEU A 100 -31.85 -17.55 -23.07
CA LEU A 100 -30.60 -18.20 -23.46
C LEU A 100 -29.71 -18.40 -22.24
N GLU A 101 -29.34 -17.29 -21.61
CA GLU A 101 -28.42 -17.21 -20.49
C GLU A 101 -28.86 -16.09 -19.53
N SER A 102 -28.13 -15.92 -18.43
CA SER A 102 -28.47 -14.94 -17.41
C SER A 102 -28.63 -13.54 -18.00
N GLY A 103 -29.85 -13.00 -17.98
CA GLY A 103 -30.18 -11.69 -18.55
C GLY A 103 -30.14 -11.61 -20.09
N ILE A 104 -29.97 -12.72 -20.80
CA ILE A 104 -29.87 -12.75 -22.27
C ILE A 104 -31.00 -13.60 -22.86
N TYR A 105 -31.74 -12.99 -23.78
CA TYR A 105 -32.91 -13.57 -24.41
C TYR A 105 -32.78 -13.48 -25.93
N GLU A 106 -33.21 -14.53 -26.63
CA GLU A 106 -33.43 -14.53 -28.07
C GLU A 106 -34.87 -14.09 -28.35
N VAL A 107 -35.03 -13.11 -29.23
CA VAL A 107 -36.32 -12.60 -29.68
C VAL A 107 -36.48 -12.96 -31.14
N LYS A 108 -37.48 -13.80 -31.42
CA LYS A 108 -37.74 -14.37 -32.73
C LYS A 108 -39.05 -13.83 -33.30
N GLY A 109 -39.03 -13.31 -34.52
CA GLY A 109 -40.24 -12.84 -35.19
C GLY A 109 -40.02 -12.36 -36.62
N ILE A 110 -41.02 -11.66 -37.16
CA ILE A 110 -41.02 -11.16 -38.54
C ILE A 110 -41.45 -9.70 -38.55
N PHE A 111 -40.63 -8.84 -39.15
CA PHE A 111 -41.02 -7.47 -39.46
C PHE A 111 -41.71 -7.43 -40.83
N PRO A 112 -42.93 -6.86 -40.98
CA PRO A 112 -43.72 -6.99 -42.21
C PRO A 112 -43.09 -6.39 -43.48
N ALA A 113 -42.39 -5.25 -43.35
CA ALA A 113 -41.83 -4.48 -44.47
C ALA A 113 -40.58 -3.72 -44.06
N ASN A 114 -39.79 -3.22 -45.02
CA ASN A 114 -38.61 -2.38 -44.76
C ASN A 114 -39.03 -0.98 -44.31
N LYS A 115 -38.98 -0.71 -43.01
CA LYS A 115 -39.15 0.60 -42.38
C LYS A 115 -38.61 0.57 -40.95
N VAL A 116 -38.67 1.70 -40.26
CA VAL A 116 -38.36 1.77 -38.83
C VAL A 116 -39.56 1.27 -38.02
N TYR A 117 -39.31 0.47 -36.99
CA TYR A 117 -40.33 -0.01 -36.05
C TYR A 117 -39.93 0.26 -34.60
N SER A 118 -40.93 0.14 -33.72
CA SER A 118 -40.73 0.04 -32.28
C SER A 118 -41.28 -1.28 -31.74
N LEU A 119 -40.64 -1.81 -30.69
CA LEU A 119 -41.13 -2.98 -29.96
C LEU A 119 -41.58 -2.59 -28.56
N ASN A 120 -42.82 -2.92 -28.22
CA ASN A 120 -43.32 -2.87 -26.86
C ASN A 120 -42.84 -4.13 -26.13
N VAL A 121 -42.17 -3.94 -25.00
CA VAL A 121 -41.65 -5.00 -24.14
C VAL A 121 -42.38 -4.94 -22.80
N ASN A 122 -43.36 -5.81 -22.62
CA ASN A 122 -43.99 -6.02 -21.32
C ASN A 122 -43.14 -7.01 -20.52
N ILE A 123 -42.61 -6.55 -19.40
CA ILE A 123 -41.69 -7.31 -18.56
C ILE A 123 -42.29 -7.51 -17.17
N ASN A 124 -42.21 -8.73 -16.66
CA ASN A 124 -42.58 -9.05 -15.28
C ASN A 124 -41.53 -9.96 -14.65
N SER A 125 -40.91 -9.51 -13.56
CA SER A 125 -39.87 -10.26 -12.83
C SER A 125 -40.01 -10.01 -11.32
N SER A 126 -39.07 -10.50 -10.51
CA SER A 126 -39.00 -10.21 -9.07
C SER A 126 -38.96 -8.72 -8.72
N ILE A 127 -38.48 -7.83 -9.61
CA ILE A 127 -38.49 -6.36 -9.38
C ILE A 127 -39.81 -5.69 -9.81
N GLY A 128 -40.80 -6.49 -10.23
CA GLY A 128 -42.17 -6.11 -10.53
C GLY A 128 -42.44 -5.83 -12.02
N PRO A 129 -43.71 -5.63 -12.41
CA PRO A 129 -44.06 -5.41 -13.80
C PRO A 129 -43.64 -4.02 -14.31
N ASP A 130 -43.40 -3.92 -15.61
CA ASP A 130 -43.14 -2.66 -16.33
C ASP A 130 -43.40 -2.80 -17.84
N LEU A 131 -43.53 -1.68 -18.55
CA LEU A 131 -43.67 -1.62 -20.00
C LEU A 131 -42.64 -0.66 -20.58
N LEU A 132 -41.74 -1.19 -21.42
CA LEU A 132 -40.70 -0.42 -22.09
C LEU A 132 -40.90 -0.44 -23.60
N VAL A 133 -40.39 0.57 -24.30
CA VAL A 133 -40.43 0.67 -25.76
C VAL A 133 -39.01 0.73 -26.31
N LEU A 134 -38.64 -0.24 -27.14
CA LEU A 134 -37.42 -0.22 -27.91
C LEU A 134 -37.70 0.45 -29.26
N GLU A 135 -37.19 1.65 -29.42
CA GLU A 135 -37.43 2.49 -30.60
C GLU A 135 -36.33 2.34 -31.65
N ASN A 136 -36.58 2.88 -32.85
CA ASN A 136 -35.59 3.00 -33.92
C ASN A 136 -35.00 1.65 -34.38
N ILE A 137 -35.83 0.63 -34.52
CA ILE A 137 -35.42 -0.65 -35.09
C ILE A 137 -35.43 -0.55 -36.61
N GLU A 138 -34.26 -0.47 -37.20
CA GLU A 138 -34.06 -0.18 -38.63
C GLU A 138 -34.14 -1.44 -39.49
N VAL A 139 -35.29 -1.66 -40.14
CA VAL A 139 -35.48 -2.80 -41.06
C VAL A 139 -35.23 -2.39 -42.50
N GLY A 140 -34.40 -3.16 -43.21
CA GLY A 140 -33.98 -2.90 -44.58
C GLY A 140 -32.76 -1.98 -44.69
N LYS A 141 -32.08 -1.69 -43.58
CA LYS A 141 -30.82 -0.94 -43.53
C LYS A 141 -29.64 -1.90 -43.43
N GLU A 142 -28.55 -1.53 -44.09
CA GLU A 142 -27.28 -2.22 -43.97
C GLU A 142 -26.38 -1.45 -43.00
N LEU A 143 -25.50 -2.16 -42.29
CA LEU A 143 -24.50 -1.51 -41.46
C LEU A 143 -23.63 -0.61 -42.34
N PRO A 144 -23.18 0.55 -41.83
CA PRO A 144 -22.29 1.42 -42.58
C PRO A 144 -21.03 0.65 -42.98
N VAL A 145 -20.92 0.33 -44.27
CA VAL A 145 -19.70 -0.23 -44.85
C VAL A 145 -18.70 0.91 -44.87
N ILE A 146 -17.71 0.87 -43.97
CA ILE A 146 -16.50 1.64 -44.21
C ILE A 146 -15.83 0.95 -45.39
N ASN A 147 -15.98 1.52 -46.58
CA ASN A 147 -14.98 1.36 -47.61
C ASN A 147 -13.70 1.89 -46.98
N ALA A 148 -12.88 0.99 -46.43
CA ALA A 148 -11.49 1.30 -46.29
C ALA A 148 -11.04 1.60 -47.73
N THR A 149 -10.97 2.88 -48.07
CA THR A 149 -9.91 3.33 -48.95
C THR A 149 -8.65 2.84 -48.28
N VAL A 150 -8.22 1.67 -48.70
CA VAL A 150 -6.85 1.24 -48.54
C VAL A 150 -6.08 2.36 -49.24
N ALA A 151 -5.67 3.37 -48.47
CA ALA A 151 -4.56 4.22 -48.85
C ALA A 151 -3.49 3.22 -49.28
N GLY A 152 -3.22 3.22 -50.60
CA GLY A 152 -2.56 2.12 -51.27
C GLY A 152 -1.44 1.60 -50.40
N GLY A 153 -1.54 0.30 -50.05
CA GLY A 153 -0.54 -0.35 -49.23
C GLY A 153 0.83 0.05 -49.76
N PHE A 154 1.70 0.48 -48.84
CA PHE A 154 3.11 0.79 -49.06
C PHE A 154 3.86 -0.48 -49.51
N PHE A 155 3.52 -0.99 -50.69
CA PHE A 155 4.34 -1.83 -51.54
C PHE A 155 4.65 -1.01 -52.78
N THR A 156 5.34 0.12 -52.58
CA THR A 156 6.19 0.63 -53.64
C THR A 156 7.32 -0.37 -53.84
N SER A 157 7.71 -0.58 -55.10
CA SER A 157 8.74 -1.52 -55.57
C SER A 157 10.13 -1.37 -54.91
N ASN A 158 10.32 -0.41 -54.01
CA ASN A 158 11.57 -0.15 -53.30
C ASN A 158 11.78 -1.02 -52.05
N ASN A 159 10.72 -1.61 -51.45
CA ASN A 159 10.91 -2.50 -50.28
C ASN A 159 11.23 -3.95 -50.63
N LEU A 160 10.91 -4.40 -51.85
CA LEU A 160 11.37 -5.71 -52.34
C LEU A 160 12.89 -5.73 -52.50
N LEU A 161 13.48 -4.61 -52.95
CA LEU A 161 14.92 -4.46 -53.17
C LEU A 161 15.72 -4.44 -51.85
N LEU A 162 15.13 -3.92 -50.77
CA LEU A 162 15.71 -3.99 -49.41
C LEU A 162 15.60 -5.39 -48.79
N LEU A 163 14.49 -6.10 -49.02
CA LEU A 163 14.31 -7.48 -48.57
C LEU A 163 15.23 -8.46 -49.32
N PHE A 164 15.39 -8.29 -50.63
CA PHE A 164 16.37 -9.04 -51.42
C PHE A 164 17.82 -8.61 -51.12
N GLY A 165 18.07 -7.32 -50.88
CA GLY A 165 19.39 -6.81 -50.49
C GLY A 165 19.88 -7.38 -49.16
N GLY A 166 19.00 -7.48 -48.16
CA GLY A 166 19.31 -8.10 -46.87
C GLY A 166 19.56 -9.61 -46.97
N LEU A 167 18.80 -10.31 -47.82
CA LEU A 167 18.99 -11.74 -48.07
C LEU A 167 20.30 -12.05 -48.82
N ILE A 168 20.65 -11.23 -49.81
CA ILE A 168 21.93 -11.36 -50.55
C ILE A 168 23.10 -11.08 -49.61
N LEU A 169 22.99 -10.05 -48.76
CA LEU A 169 24.03 -9.72 -47.78
C LEU A 169 24.20 -10.82 -46.72
N GLY A 170 23.10 -11.38 -46.21
CA GLY A 170 23.11 -12.52 -45.28
C GLY A 170 23.71 -13.79 -45.89
N ALA A 171 23.38 -14.10 -47.16
CA ALA A 171 23.95 -15.23 -47.88
C ALA A 171 25.46 -15.05 -48.13
N LEU A 172 25.90 -13.82 -48.45
CA LEU A 172 27.32 -13.53 -48.66
C LEU A 172 28.13 -13.70 -47.38
N ILE A 173 27.59 -13.24 -46.24
CA ILE A 173 28.20 -13.43 -44.92
C ILE A 173 28.29 -14.93 -44.58
N ALA A 174 27.23 -15.71 -44.84
CA ALA A 174 27.24 -17.16 -44.59
C ALA A 174 28.28 -17.92 -45.43
N VAL A 175 28.45 -17.55 -46.71
CA VAL A 175 29.47 -18.14 -47.59
C VAL A 175 30.89 -17.79 -47.10
N ILE A 176 31.11 -16.57 -46.63
CA ILE A 176 32.40 -16.15 -46.08
C ILE A 176 32.72 -16.89 -44.78
N VAL A 177 31.73 -17.06 -43.88
CA VAL A 177 31.89 -17.86 -42.65
C VAL A 177 32.19 -19.32 -42.96
N MET A 178 31.52 -19.92 -43.95
CA MET A 178 31.84 -21.29 -44.42
C MET A 178 33.24 -21.38 -45.04
N ALA A 179 33.68 -20.37 -45.79
CA ALA A 179 35.02 -20.34 -46.38
C ALA A 179 36.15 -20.20 -45.33
N ILE A 180 35.86 -19.53 -44.21
CA ILE A 180 36.74 -19.46 -43.03
C ILE A 180 36.79 -20.81 -42.31
N ALA A 181 35.65 -21.47 -42.11
CA ALA A 181 35.57 -22.80 -41.50
C ALA A 181 36.34 -23.86 -42.32
N ASN A 182 36.34 -23.74 -43.65
CA ASN A 182 37.10 -24.61 -44.56
C ASN A 182 38.56 -24.17 -44.83
N LYS A 183 39.13 -23.26 -44.02
CA LYS A 183 40.53 -22.78 -44.10
C LYS A 183 40.97 -22.21 -45.46
N ARG A 184 40.04 -21.82 -46.34
CA ARG A 184 40.37 -21.31 -47.69
C ARG A 184 40.74 -19.82 -47.71
N ILE A 185 40.45 -19.07 -46.64
CA ILE A 185 40.78 -17.65 -46.50
C ILE A 185 41.54 -17.43 -45.18
N LYS A 186 42.69 -16.74 -45.22
CA LYS A 186 43.45 -16.40 -44.01
C LYS A 186 42.67 -15.37 -43.16
N PRO A 187 42.57 -15.53 -41.83
CA PRO A 187 41.64 -14.79 -40.97
C PRO A 187 41.84 -13.26 -41.00
N LYS A 188 43.07 -12.80 -41.26
CA LYS A 188 43.41 -11.37 -41.36
C LYS A 188 42.76 -10.62 -42.52
N HIS A 189 42.34 -11.31 -43.59
CA HIS A 189 41.64 -10.69 -44.74
C HIS A 189 40.11 -10.75 -44.61
N ALA A 190 39.59 -11.68 -43.80
CA ALA A 190 38.15 -11.79 -43.55
C ALA A 190 37.63 -10.69 -42.62
N LEU A 191 38.42 -10.32 -41.60
CA LEU A 191 38.04 -9.29 -40.64
C LEU A 191 37.94 -7.90 -41.29
N THR A 192 38.81 -7.60 -42.26
CA THR A 192 38.82 -6.33 -42.99
C THR A 192 37.63 -6.19 -43.94
N ILE A 193 37.18 -7.29 -44.55
CA ILE A 193 36.02 -7.30 -45.45
C ILE A 193 34.71 -7.18 -44.66
N ILE A 194 34.59 -7.88 -43.53
CA ILE A 194 33.40 -7.79 -42.66
C ILE A 194 33.24 -6.37 -42.09
N LEU A 195 34.34 -5.72 -41.71
CA LEU A 195 34.33 -4.34 -41.20
C LEU A 195 33.94 -3.29 -42.26
N LEU A 196 34.29 -3.52 -43.53
CA LEU A 196 33.92 -2.63 -44.65
C LEU A 196 32.44 -2.74 -45.04
N LEU A 197 31.79 -3.88 -44.77
CA LEU A 197 30.38 -4.13 -45.08
C LEU A 197 29.42 -3.74 -43.93
N SER A 198 29.95 -3.38 -42.76
CA SER A 198 29.16 -3.02 -41.57
C SER A 198 29.13 -1.51 -41.26
N ILE A 199 29.40 -0.64 -42.23
CA ILE A 199 29.18 0.81 -42.07
C ILE A 199 27.70 1.10 -42.38
N PRO A 200 26.84 1.38 -41.40
CA PRO A 200 25.51 1.89 -41.69
C PRO A 200 25.66 3.26 -42.37
N ALA A 201 25.14 3.39 -43.59
CA ALA A 201 24.89 4.68 -44.21
C ALA A 201 23.77 5.38 -43.42
N SER A 202 24.13 6.01 -42.30
CA SER A 202 23.26 6.93 -41.59
C SER A 202 23.13 8.19 -42.45
N THR A 203 22.04 8.32 -43.20
CA THR A 203 21.58 9.63 -43.67
C THR A 203 21.03 10.39 -42.46
N GLN A 204 21.93 10.96 -41.65
CA GLN A 204 21.57 12.10 -40.82
C GLN A 204 21.33 13.28 -41.76
N GLN A 205 20.10 13.80 -41.77
CA GLN A 205 19.86 15.15 -42.29
C GLN A 205 20.64 16.12 -41.42
N THR A 206 21.74 16.63 -41.96
CA THR A 206 22.42 17.82 -41.46
C THR A 206 21.55 19.03 -41.78
N ILE A 207 20.85 19.57 -40.79
CA ILE A 207 20.31 20.94 -40.86
C ILE A 207 21.43 21.86 -40.41
N ALA A 208 21.94 22.67 -41.34
CA ALA A 208 22.89 23.72 -41.06
C ALA A 208 22.20 24.89 -40.33
N HIS A 209 22.93 25.49 -39.39
CA HIS A 209 22.51 26.66 -38.62
C HIS A 209 22.21 27.88 -39.50
N GLY A 210 21.14 28.60 -39.15
CA GLY A 210 20.88 29.94 -39.65
C GLY A 210 19.69 30.58 -38.92
N GLY A 211 19.97 31.51 -38.01
CA GLY A 211 19.00 32.43 -37.42
C GLY A 211 18.38 31.96 -36.12
N GLU A 212 18.98 32.36 -35.00
CA GLU A 212 18.24 32.57 -33.76
C GLU A 212 17.15 33.61 -34.05
N ASP A 213 15.89 33.20 -33.97
CA ASP A 213 14.79 34.10 -33.62
C ASP A 213 13.87 33.36 -32.65
N HIS A 214 13.56 34.04 -31.55
CA HIS A 214 12.83 33.50 -30.41
C HIS A 214 11.34 33.64 -30.66
N GLY A 215 10.70 32.53 -31.04
CA GLY A 215 9.25 32.36 -31.00
C GLY A 215 8.91 31.04 -30.34
N ASP A 216 8.46 31.08 -29.08
CA ASP A 216 7.93 29.94 -28.34
C ASP A 216 6.59 29.47 -28.95
N GLU A 217 6.64 28.72 -30.05
CA GLU A 217 5.54 27.85 -30.45
C GLU A 217 5.79 26.45 -29.90
N LYS A 218 5.03 26.11 -28.86
CA LYS A 218 4.95 24.76 -28.30
C LYS A 218 4.57 23.78 -29.41
N LYS A 219 5.53 22.94 -29.81
CA LYS A 219 5.24 21.71 -30.56
C LYS A 219 4.30 20.84 -29.73
N GLY A 220 3.04 20.77 -30.15
CA GLY A 220 2.07 19.84 -29.64
C GLY A 220 2.58 18.41 -29.83
N SER A 221 2.93 17.76 -28.73
CA SER A 221 2.98 16.31 -28.66
C SER A 221 1.61 15.79 -29.10
N GLN A 222 1.53 15.10 -30.24
CA GLN A 222 0.39 14.23 -30.52
C GLN A 222 0.43 13.06 -29.53
N ASN A 223 -0.02 13.32 -28.30
CA ASN A 223 -0.56 12.27 -27.47
C ASN A 223 -1.79 11.74 -28.21
N THR A 224 -1.75 10.48 -28.63
CA THR A 224 -2.97 9.68 -28.73
C THR A 224 -3.64 9.74 -27.37
N VAL A 225 -4.60 10.67 -27.22
CA VAL A 225 -5.45 10.75 -26.04
C VAL A 225 -6.24 9.45 -26.06
N ALA A 226 -5.85 8.48 -25.22
CA ALA A 226 -6.73 7.37 -24.89
C ALA A 226 -8.06 8.00 -24.46
N SER A 227 -9.11 7.68 -25.19
CA SER A 227 -10.45 8.13 -24.86
C SER A 227 -10.76 7.67 -23.43
N ASP A 228 -11.16 8.59 -22.55
CA ASP A 228 -11.62 8.23 -21.20
C ASP A 228 -12.86 7.31 -21.25
N ASN A 229 -13.54 7.27 -22.40
CA ASN A 229 -14.66 6.38 -22.68
C ASN A 229 -14.18 5.08 -23.35
N PHE A 230 -14.75 3.96 -22.95
CA PHE A 230 -14.52 2.67 -23.56
C PHE A 230 -15.79 1.83 -23.56
N ASN A 231 -15.87 0.92 -24.53
CA ASN A 231 -17.00 0.02 -24.66
C ASN A 231 -16.75 -1.28 -23.90
N VAL A 232 -17.75 -1.72 -23.14
CA VAL A 232 -17.76 -3.02 -22.46
C VAL A 232 -19.06 -3.73 -22.85
N PRO A 233 -19.00 -4.79 -23.66
CA PRO A 233 -20.20 -5.51 -24.08
C PRO A 233 -21.01 -6.07 -22.89
N LYS A 234 -22.34 -6.11 -22.98
CA LYS A 234 -23.20 -6.67 -21.92
C LYS A 234 -22.85 -8.11 -21.58
N GLU A 235 -22.48 -8.93 -22.56
CA GLU A 235 -21.98 -10.30 -22.34
C GLU A 235 -20.78 -10.30 -21.39
N THR A 236 -19.81 -9.42 -21.64
CA THR A 236 -18.60 -9.25 -20.81
C THR A 236 -18.96 -8.74 -19.41
N GLN A 237 -19.89 -7.78 -19.32
CA GLN A 237 -20.35 -7.27 -18.02
C GLN A 237 -20.97 -8.37 -17.18
N TYR A 238 -21.84 -9.20 -17.76
CA TYR A 238 -22.50 -10.29 -17.04
C TYR A 238 -21.52 -11.40 -16.66
N LEU A 239 -20.61 -11.77 -17.57
CA LEU A 239 -19.59 -12.79 -17.32
C LEU A 239 -18.68 -12.43 -16.13
N PHE A 240 -18.26 -11.16 -16.04
CA PHE A 240 -17.39 -10.68 -14.96
C PHE A 240 -18.14 -10.10 -13.76
N ASN A 241 -19.47 -10.19 -13.77
CA ASN A 241 -20.34 -9.65 -12.72
C ASN A 241 -20.02 -8.17 -12.42
N ILE A 242 -19.93 -7.35 -13.48
CA ILE A 242 -19.73 -5.91 -13.40
C ILE A 242 -21.03 -5.28 -12.90
N LEU A 243 -21.11 -5.02 -11.60
CA LEU A 243 -22.28 -4.41 -10.97
C LEU A 243 -22.06 -2.93 -10.77
N THR A 244 -23.16 -2.19 -10.69
CA THR A 244 -23.14 -0.76 -10.44
C THR A 244 -23.90 -0.40 -9.18
N THR A 245 -23.60 0.78 -8.65
CA THR A 245 -24.42 1.44 -7.66
C THR A 245 -24.57 2.91 -8.01
N THR A 246 -25.67 3.51 -7.60
CA THR A 246 -25.92 4.94 -7.78
C THR A 246 -25.32 5.70 -6.61
N LEU A 247 -24.47 6.69 -6.89
CA LEU A 247 -23.92 7.56 -5.85
C LEU A 247 -25.01 8.36 -5.16
N LYS A 248 -25.11 8.18 -3.83
CA LYS A 248 -26.11 8.84 -2.99
C LYS A 248 -25.45 9.49 -1.79
N GLU A 249 -26.15 10.48 -1.25
CA GLU A 249 -25.77 11.08 0.03
C GLU A 249 -26.28 10.22 1.20
N GLU A 250 -25.35 9.70 1.99
CA GLU A 250 -25.65 8.89 3.17
C GLU A 250 -25.09 9.52 4.45
N ASN A 251 -25.60 9.07 5.59
CA ASN A 251 -25.04 9.43 6.89
C ASN A 251 -23.67 8.78 7.06
N PHE A 252 -22.62 9.58 6.95
CA PHE A 252 -21.25 9.13 7.01
C PHE A 252 -20.62 9.51 8.35
N ILE A 253 -20.10 8.49 9.05
CA ILE A 253 -19.25 8.67 10.23
C ILE A 253 -17.81 8.60 9.76
N GLY A 254 -17.16 9.77 9.72
CA GLY A 254 -15.76 9.86 9.33
C GLY A 254 -14.85 9.23 10.38
N THR A 255 -13.81 8.54 9.90
CA THR A 255 -12.73 8.05 10.76
C THR A 255 -11.44 8.81 10.48
N ASN A 256 -10.61 8.96 11.52
CA ASN A 256 -9.27 9.50 11.41
C ASN A 256 -8.30 8.46 11.99
N ASP A 257 -7.21 8.24 11.27
CA ASP A 257 -6.23 7.22 11.61
C ASP A 257 -4.94 7.90 12.09
N PHE A 258 -4.48 7.51 13.26
CA PHE A 258 -3.24 7.96 13.86
C PHE A 258 -2.33 6.77 14.12
N LEU A 259 -1.02 6.99 14.12
CA LEU A 259 -0.06 5.95 14.48
C LEU A 259 -0.01 5.81 16.00
N GLY A 260 -0.08 4.57 16.47
CA GLY A 260 0.16 4.23 17.86
C GLY A 260 1.10 3.04 18.02
N THR A 261 1.64 2.91 19.22
CA THR A 261 2.49 1.79 19.63
C THR A 261 1.95 1.18 20.91
N ILE A 262 1.90 -0.14 20.97
CA ILE A 262 1.48 -0.88 22.16
C ILE A 262 2.59 -0.79 23.19
N ILE A 263 2.30 -0.28 24.38
CA ILE A 263 3.24 -0.14 25.49
C ILE A 263 2.69 -0.88 26.72
N PRO A 264 3.55 -1.33 27.63
CA PRO A 264 3.07 -1.90 28.89
C PRO A 264 2.37 -0.82 29.71
N SER A 265 1.40 -1.22 30.54
CA SER A 265 0.83 -0.31 31.53
C SER A 265 1.91 0.19 32.49
N THR A 266 1.67 1.32 33.18
CA THR A 266 2.65 1.95 34.09
C THR A 266 3.16 1.04 35.20
N LYS A 267 2.37 0.03 35.62
CA LYS A 267 2.76 -1.00 36.59
C LYS A 267 3.04 -2.37 35.95
N GLY A 268 2.87 -2.47 34.64
CA GLY A 268 2.97 -3.70 33.87
C GLY A 268 4.36 -3.98 33.32
N MET A 269 5.37 -3.16 33.61
CA MET A 269 6.76 -3.43 33.25
C MET A 269 7.66 -3.30 34.47
N ALA A 270 8.54 -4.28 34.64
CA ALA A 270 9.60 -4.22 35.64
C ALA A 270 10.93 -4.59 35.02
N VAL A 271 11.95 -3.79 35.33
CA VAL A 271 13.34 -4.03 34.94
C VAL A 271 14.11 -4.49 36.16
N ILE A 272 14.79 -5.62 36.05
CA ILE A 272 15.58 -6.21 37.12
C ILE A 272 17.04 -5.92 36.80
N GLN A 273 17.67 -5.12 37.66
CA GLN A 273 19.08 -4.77 37.57
C GLN A 273 19.89 -5.49 38.64
N SER A 274 21.19 -5.67 38.38
CA SER A 274 22.07 -6.20 39.40
C SER A 274 22.29 -5.17 40.52
N PRO A 275 22.09 -5.52 41.80
CA PRO A 275 22.39 -4.60 42.89
C PRO A 275 23.89 -4.46 43.17
N GLN A 276 24.73 -5.41 42.72
CA GLN A 276 26.19 -5.40 42.89
C GLN A 276 26.90 -6.13 41.74
N THR A 277 28.20 -5.88 41.59
CA THR A 277 29.04 -6.59 40.63
C THR A 277 29.27 -8.05 41.06
N GLY A 278 29.20 -8.98 40.12
CA GLY A 278 29.32 -10.40 40.42
C GLY A 278 29.24 -11.30 39.19
N LYS A 279 29.18 -12.61 39.44
CA LYS A 279 29.08 -13.65 38.41
C LYS A 279 27.74 -14.36 38.52
N ILE A 280 27.07 -14.61 37.41
CA ILE A 280 25.84 -15.41 37.39
C ILE A 280 26.22 -16.88 37.62
N ILE A 281 25.72 -17.49 38.69
CA ILE A 281 25.97 -18.91 38.99
C ILE A 281 24.77 -19.81 38.66
N SER A 282 23.57 -19.23 38.58
CA SER A 282 22.36 -19.96 38.24
C SER A 282 21.42 -19.04 37.47
N LEU A 283 20.87 -19.58 36.38
CA LEU A 283 19.79 -18.96 35.61
C LEU A 283 18.58 -19.91 35.69
N ARG A 284 17.47 -19.42 36.24
CA ARG A 284 16.25 -20.20 36.54
C ARG A 284 15.05 -19.77 35.69
N THR A 285 15.30 -18.98 34.65
CA THR A 285 14.27 -18.49 33.74
C THR A 285 14.74 -18.53 32.30
N SER A 286 13.79 -18.59 31.36
CA SER A 286 14.01 -18.50 29.92
C SER A 286 13.25 -17.33 29.30
N ILE A 287 13.66 -16.90 28.10
CA ILE A 287 12.96 -15.89 27.32
C ILE A 287 11.54 -16.38 26.99
N GLY A 288 10.54 -15.52 27.14
CA GLY A 288 9.14 -15.85 26.91
C GLY A 288 8.48 -16.66 28.03
N GLN A 289 9.23 -17.03 29.09
CA GLN A 289 8.66 -17.77 30.21
C GLN A 289 7.73 -16.88 31.05
N LYS A 290 6.57 -17.43 31.42
CA LYS A 290 5.67 -16.82 32.41
C LYS A 290 6.22 -17.03 33.82
N VAL A 291 6.31 -15.95 34.59
CA VAL A 291 6.83 -15.95 35.96
C VAL A 291 5.85 -15.29 36.92
N ASN A 292 5.88 -15.72 38.18
CA ASN A 292 5.08 -15.11 39.25
C ASN A 292 5.91 -14.13 40.06
N LYS A 293 5.26 -13.12 40.65
CA LYS A 293 5.89 -12.23 41.63
C LYS A 293 6.57 -13.04 42.74
N GLY A 294 7.83 -12.71 43.02
CA GLY A 294 8.70 -13.39 43.99
C GLY A 294 9.50 -14.57 43.44
N GLN A 295 9.23 -15.03 42.21
CA GLN A 295 9.96 -16.15 41.62
C GLN A 295 11.44 -15.78 41.38
N VAL A 296 12.36 -16.66 41.79
CA VAL A 296 13.80 -16.50 41.54
C VAL A 296 14.10 -16.70 40.06
N LEU A 297 14.72 -15.70 39.45
CA LEU A 297 15.11 -15.66 38.03
C LEU A 297 16.57 -16.06 37.84
N ALA A 298 17.45 -15.58 38.72
CA ALA A 298 18.88 -15.88 38.68
C ALA A 298 19.49 -15.75 40.08
N VAL A 299 20.66 -16.36 40.25
CA VAL A 299 21.50 -16.21 41.45
C VAL A 299 22.86 -15.67 41.03
N ILE A 300 23.27 -14.59 41.68
CA ILE A 300 24.53 -13.92 41.47
C ILE A 300 25.45 -14.22 42.65
N GLU A 301 26.67 -14.57 42.34
CA GLU A 301 27.78 -14.63 43.27
C GLU A 301 28.51 -13.28 43.26
N GLN A 302 28.54 -12.58 44.40
CA GLN A 302 29.30 -11.34 44.50
C GLN A 302 30.80 -11.59 44.23
N SER A 303 31.37 -10.76 43.35
CA SER A 303 32.80 -10.75 43.11
C SER A 303 33.38 -9.50 43.77
N ILE A 304 34.23 -9.68 44.77
CA ILE A 304 35.07 -8.60 45.28
C ILE A 304 36.33 -8.61 44.41
N ASP A 305 36.72 -7.47 43.86
CA ASP A 305 37.97 -7.40 43.10
C ASP A 305 39.17 -7.60 44.04
N ALA A 306 40.27 -8.13 43.49
CA ALA A 306 41.47 -8.43 44.26
C ALA A 306 42.07 -7.18 44.94
N GLY A 307 41.93 -5.99 44.33
CA GLY A 307 42.40 -4.73 44.88
C GLY A 307 41.65 -4.36 46.16
N THR A 308 40.32 -4.32 46.11
CA THR A 308 39.47 -4.08 47.28
C THR A 308 39.72 -5.11 48.39
N GLN A 309 39.97 -6.37 48.03
CA GLN A 309 40.31 -7.41 49.01
C GLN A 309 41.66 -7.13 49.69
N ILE A 310 42.68 -6.75 48.92
CA ILE A 310 44.01 -6.36 49.43
C ILE A 310 43.93 -5.11 50.31
N ASP A 311 43.16 -4.10 49.89
CA ASP A 311 42.97 -2.86 50.64
C ASP A 311 42.27 -3.12 51.98
N LEU A 312 41.22 -3.94 51.98
CA LEU A 312 40.51 -4.32 53.20
C LEU A 312 41.42 -5.11 54.15
N LEU A 313 42.23 -6.04 53.62
CA LEU A 313 43.23 -6.77 54.41
C LEU A 313 44.29 -5.84 54.99
N THR A 314 44.76 -4.87 54.21
CA THR A 314 45.75 -3.87 54.63
C THR A 314 45.19 -2.97 55.73
N GLN A 315 43.97 -2.45 55.57
CA GLN A 315 43.29 -1.66 56.60
C GLN A 315 43.08 -2.45 57.88
N ARG A 316 42.70 -3.73 57.77
CA ARG A 316 42.56 -4.62 58.93
C ARG A 316 43.88 -4.81 59.66
N ASN A 317 44.97 -5.06 58.93
CA ASN A 317 46.29 -5.26 59.53
C ASN A 317 46.81 -3.97 60.18
N ASN A 318 46.58 -2.81 59.57
CA ASN A 318 46.92 -1.51 60.15
C ASN A 318 46.12 -1.22 61.43
N ALA A 319 44.82 -1.55 61.43
CA ALA A 319 43.98 -1.38 62.62
C ALA A 319 44.37 -2.35 63.76
N GLU A 320 44.79 -3.57 63.44
CA GLU A 320 45.34 -4.49 64.44
C GLU A 320 46.67 -3.98 65.01
N ALA A 321 47.57 -3.50 64.15
CA ALA A 321 48.85 -2.93 64.58
C ALA A 321 48.65 -1.70 65.48
N GLU A 322 47.75 -0.79 65.13
CA GLU A 322 47.41 0.38 65.96
C GLU A 322 46.76 -0.03 67.28
N TYR A 323 45.88 -1.03 67.28
CA TYR A 323 45.31 -1.58 68.52
C TYR A 323 46.40 -2.15 69.43
N LEU A 324 47.32 -2.96 68.90
CA LEU A 324 48.41 -3.55 69.67
C LEU A 324 49.34 -2.48 70.24
N ALA A 325 49.68 -1.45 69.44
CA ALA A 325 50.49 -0.33 69.87
C ALA A 325 49.80 0.51 70.96
N ALA A 326 48.53 0.88 70.76
CA ALA A 326 47.76 1.65 71.72
C ALA A 326 47.52 0.87 73.03
N LYS A 327 47.30 -0.45 72.93
CA LYS A 327 47.18 -1.34 74.09
C LYS A 327 48.49 -1.41 74.88
N ALA A 328 49.61 -1.66 74.22
CA ALA A 328 50.91 -1.73 74.88
C ALA A 328 51.29 -0.39 75.55
N GLN A 329 50.97 0.73 74.91
CA GLN A 329 51.18 2.07 75.48
C GLN A 329 50.31 2.31 76.72
N TYR A 330 49.02 1.96 76.66
CA TYR A 330 48.09 2.08 77.78
C TYR A 330 48.51 1.17 78.94
N ASP A 331 48.82 -0.10 78.67
CA ASP A 331 49.29 -1.07 79.66
C ASP A 331 50.58 -0.57 80.35
N ARG A 332 51.55 -0.04 79.59
CA ARG A 332 52.77 0.55 80.15
C ARG A 332 52.47 1.72 81.07
N LEU A 333 51.71 2.72 80.60
CA LEU A 333 51.40 3.91 81.40
C LEU A 333 50.57 3.57 82.65
N LYS A 334 49.74 2.53 82.59
CA LYS A 334 48.99 2.00 83.73
C LYS A 334 49.90 1.38 84.80
N THR A 335 50.99 0.70 84.41
CA THR A 335 51.95 0.12 85.37
C THR A 335 52.81 1.16 86.10
N ILE A 336 52.98 2.34 85.51
CA ILE A 336 53.74 3.46 86.11
C ILE A 336 52.83 4.62 86.51
N ALA A 337 51.56 4.35 86.80
CA ALA A 337 50.53 5.37 87.07
C ALA A 337 50.83 6.25 88.30
N ASP A 338 51.69 5.78 89.22
CA ASP A 338 52.14 6.56 90.39
C ASP A 338 53.16 7.66 90.03
N ILE A 339 53.79 7.57 88.85
CA ILE A 339 54.83 8.49 88.36
C ILE A 339 54.37 9.22 87.08
N ALA A 340 53.53 8.58 86.26
CA ALA A 340 52.98 9.15 85.03
C ALA A 340 51.87 10.17 85.31
N ALA A 341 51.78 11.22 84.50
CA ALA A 341 50.72 12.20 84.66
C ALA A 341 49.35 11.57 84.36
N LYS A 342 48.36 11.84 85.23
CA LYS A 342 46.98 11.35 85.06
C LYS A 342 46.39 11.65 83.68
N LYS A 343 46.77 12.78 83.09
CA LYS A 343 46.39 13.19 81.73
C LYS A 343 46.90 12.19 80.68
N ASP A 344 48.14 11.74 80.78
CA ASP A 344 48.77 10.84 79.81
C ASP A 344 48.13 9.45 79.83
N VAL A 345 47.76 8.97 81.02
CA VAL A 345 47.04 7.69 81.19
C VAL A 345 45.63 7.78 80.56
N GLN A 346 44.92 8.89 80.77
CA GLN A 346 43.59 9.11 80.19
C GLN A 346 43.64 9.23 78.66
N GLU A 347 44.66 9.91 78.11
CA GLU A 347 44.86 10.02 76.66
C GLU A 347 45.18 8.65 76.04
N ALA A 348 46.03 7.85 76.67
CA ALA A 348 46.34 6.50 76.23
C ALA A 348 45.12 5.57 76.31
N GLU A 349 44.27 5.70 77.32
CA GLU A 349 43.01 4.94 77.43
C GLU A 349 42.04 5.29 76.29
N ALA A 350 41.90 6.59 75.99
CA ALA A 350 41.04 7.06 74.90
C ALA A 350 41.54 6.54 73.54
N ARG A 351 42.86 6.58 73.31
CA ARG A 351 43.48 6.03 72.10
C ARG A 351 43.28 4.52 71.99
N PHE A 352 43.47 3.78 73.08
CA PHE A 352 43.22 2.33 73.11
C PHE A 352 41.75 1.99 72.79
N LYS A 353 40.78 2.65 73.44
CA LYS A 353 39.35 2.44 73.17
C LYS A 353 38.97 2.78 71.72
N SER A 354 39.54 3.85 71.17
CA SER A 354 39.34 4.24 69.77
C SER A 354 39.89 3.17 68.81
N ALA A 355 41.13 2.72 69.02
CA ALA A 355 41.75 1.68 68.23
C ALA A 355 41.02 0.33 68.35
N GLU A 356 40.52 -0.01 69.54
CA GLU A 356 39.69 -1.19 69.77
C GLU A 356 38.38 -1.15 69.00
N SER A 357 37.68 0.00 69.02
CA SER A 357 36.45 0.20 68.26
C SER A 357 36.70 0.07 66.75
N ASN A 358 37.75 0.72 66.24
CA ASN A 358 38.12 0.67 64.83
C ASN A 358 38.49 -0.76 64.39
N ARG A 359 39.29 -1.47 65.18
CA ARG A 359 39.63 -2.88 64.96
C ARG A 359 38.37 -3.75 64.91
N ARG A 360 37.44 -3.55 65.85
CA ARG A 360 36.18 -4.31 65.92
C ARG A 360 35.34 -4.10 64.65
N LEU A 361 35.19 -2.86 64.21
CA LEU A 361 34.46 -2.52 62.98
C LEU A 361 35.06 -3.21 61.75
N LEU A 362 36.37 -3.08 61.54
CA LEU A 362 37.06 -3.67 60.39
C LEU A 362 37.07 -5.20 60.42
N ARG A 363 37.14 -5.83 61.61
CA ARG A 363 36.98 -7.28 61.75
C ARG A 363 35.57 -7.74 61.41
N GLN A 364 34.53 -6.98 61.76
CA GLN A 364 33.14 -7.31 61.40
C GLN A 364 32.90 -7.20 59.89
N LEU A 365 33.42 -6.15 59.26
CA LEU A 365 33.37 -5.97 57.80
C LEU A 365 34.12 -7.09 57.06
N SER A 366 35.30 -7.47 57.55
CA SER A 366 36.10 -8.55 56.96
C SER A 366 35.49 -9.94 57.18
N SER A 367 34.89 -10.21 58.34
CA SER A 367 34.26 -11.50 58.65
C SER A 367 33.02 -11.78 57.81
N THR A 368 32.35 -10.73 57.35
CA THR A 368 31.25 -10.81 56.37
C THR A 368 31.77 -11.21 54.97
N ASN A 369 33.06 -10.98 54.70
CA ASN A 369 33.73 -11.18 53.40
C ASN A 369 34.74 -12.34 53.39
N ASN A 370 34.79 -13.17 54.44
CA ASN A 370 35.75 -14.28 54.60
C ASN A 370 35.41 -15.51 53.73
N GLY A 371 35.47 -15.37 52.41
CA GLY A 371 35.44 -16.50 51.46
C GLY A 371 34.07 -17.13 51.20
N ASN A 372 33.02 -16.75 51.94
CA ASN A 372 31.66 -17.04 51.56
C ASN A 372 31.21 -15.97 50.57
N SER A 373 31.28 -16.28 49.28
CA SER A 373 30.69 -15.44 48.27
C SER A 373 29.21 -15.22 48.62
N LYS A 374 28.80 -13.95 48.72
CA LYS A 374 27.42 -13.66 49.09
C LYS A 374 26.56 -13.94 47.86
N LEU A 375 25.70 -14.94 47.97
CA LEU A 375 24.73 -15.25 46.95
C LEU A 375 23.56 -14.26 47.04
N ILE A 376 23.26 -13.61 45.92
CA ILE A 376 22.10 -12.73 45.75
C ILE A 376 21.13 -13.40 44.80
N SER A 377 19.92 -13.66 45.28
CA SER A 377 18.82 -14.11 44.42
C SER A 377 18.12 -12.91 43.81
N LEU A 378 18.05 -12.88 42.48
CA LEU A 378 17.23 -11.93 41.75
C LEU A 378 15.83 -12.52 41.57
N THR A 379 14.83 -11.78 42.01
CA THR A 379 13.42 -12.22 41.98
C THR A 379 12.58 -11.32 41.09
N ALA A 380 11.55 -11.89 40.48
CA ALA A 380 10.53 -11.15 39.74
C ALA A 380 9.73 -10.22 40.67
N PRO A 381 9.74 -8.89 40.48
CA PRO A 381 8.95 -7.97 41.31
C PRO A 381 7.45 -7.95 40.95
N ILE A 382 7.09 -8.44 39.75
CA ILE A 382 5.73 -8.57 39.24
C ILE A 382 5.54 -9.93 38.56
N SER A 383 4.29 -10.39 38.43
CA SER A 383 3.97 -11.53 37.57
C SER A 383 3.89 -11.07 36.11
N GLY A 384 4.36 -11.87 35.17
CA GLY A 384 4.38 -11.50 33.75
C GLY A 384 5.18 -12.47 32.89
N ILE A 385 5.58 -12.00 31.71
CA ILE A 385 6.41 -12.74 30.75
C ILE A 385 7.81 -12.13 30.74
N VAL A 386 8.83 -12.99 30.78
CA VAL A 386 10.23 -12.57 30.71
C VAL A 386 10.58 -12.19 29.28
N GLY A 387 11.04 -10.96 29.11
CA GLY A 387 11.52 -10.42 27.83
C GLY A 387 12.84 -11.03 27.38
N ASN A 388 13.40 -10.48 26.31
CA ASN A 388 14.69 -10.92 25.80
C ASN A 388 15.82 -10.53 26.77
N PHE A 389 16.82 -11.40 26.92
CA PHE A 389 18.04 -11.14 27.70
C PHE A 389 19.21 -11.95 27.13
N ASN A 390 20.44 -11.44 27.29
CA ASN A 390 21.65 -11.99 26.64
C ASN A 390 22.70 -12.47 27.64
N PHE A 391 22.27 -13.00 28.79
CA PHE A 391 23.16 -13.45 29.86
C PHE A 391 23.19 -14.97 29.97
N ALA A 392 24.37 -15.52 30.24
CA ALA A 392 24.58 -16.94 30.46
C ALA A 392 25.14 -17.21 31.85
N ILE A 393 25.00 -18.46 32.31
CA ILE A 393 25.68 -18.93 33.52
C ILE A 393 27.19 -18.73 33.31
N GLY A 394 27.82 -18.08 34.28
CA GLY A 394 29.23 -17.72 34.27
C GLY A 394 29.54 -16.31 33.78
N ALA A 395 28.56 -15.58 33.24
CA ALA A 395 28.76 -14.19 32.85
C ALA A 395 29.04 -13.29 34.06
N VAL A 396 29.96 -12.33 33.89
CA VAL A 396 30.23 -11.26 34.84
C VAL A 396 29.29 -10.10 34.54
N ILE A 397 28.68 -9.55 35.59
CA ILE A 397 27.70 -8.47 35.52
C ILE A 397 28.08 -7.35 36.47
N ASN A 398 27.73 -6.12 36.12
CA ASN A 398 28.05 -4.94 36.91
C ASN A 398 26.84 -4.45 37.72
N SER A 399 27.10 -3.70 38.79
CA SER A 399 26.04 -2.99 39.52
C SER A 399 25.27 -2.04 38.58
N GLY A 400 23.93 -2.07 38.65
CA GLY A 400 23.03 -1.31 37.79
C GLY A 400 22.78 -1.91 36.40
N GLU A 401 23.49 -2.97 36.02
CA GLU A 401 23.29 -3.62 34.72
C GLU A 401 21.92 -4.30 34.65
N THR A 402 21.19 -4.09 33.55
CA THR A 402 19.85 -4.64 33.35
C THR A 402 19.92 -6.08 32.87
N LEU A 403 19.34 -6.99 33.64
CA LEU A 403 19.44 -8.44 33.41
C LEU A 403 18.16 -9.04 32.84
N PHE A 404 17.01 -8.61 33.35
CA PHE A 404 15.70 -9.09 32.91
C PHE A 404 14.73 -7.93 32.78
N ALA A 405 13.84 -8.02 31.80
CA ALA A 405 12.62 -7.24 31.76
C ALA A 405 11.45 -8.22 31.92
N ILE A 406 10.48 -7.89 32.77
CA ILE A 406 9.23 -8.63 32.90
C ILE A 406 8.09 -7.73 32.49
N THR A 407 7.20 -8.25 31.66
CA THR A 407 6.04 -7.52 31.18
C THR A 407 4.74 -8.26 31.48
N ASP A 408 3.81 -7.59 32.16
CA ASP A 408 2.44 -8.03 32.36
C ASP A 408 1.57 -7.60 31.18
N LEU A 409 1.05 -8.58 30.44
CA LEU A 409 0.21 -8.36 29.26
C LEU A 409 -1.29 -8.29 29.59
N SER A 410 -1.68 -8.46 30.87
CA SER A 410 -3.08 -8.38 31.28
C SER A 410 -3.68 -6.98 31.07
N LYS A 411 -2.84 -5.94 31.17
CA LYS A 411 -3.20 -4.55 30.90
C LYS A 411 -2.09 -3.88 30.11
N VAL A 412 -2.40 -3.55 28.86
CA VAL A 412 -1.51 -2.83 27.94
C VAL A 412 -2.15 -1.53 27.51
N TYR A 413 -1.32 -0.54 27.20
CA TYR A 413 -1.75 0.75 26.71
C TYR A 413 -1.34 0.93 25.25
N VAL A 414 -2.00 1.83 24.55
CA VAL A 414 -1.58 2.34 23.25
C VAL A 414 -1.12 3.77 23.43
N GLU A 415 0.12 4.04 23.06
CA GLU A 415 0.67 5.38 22.98
C GLU A 415 0.53 5.88 21.55
N ALA A 416 -0.24 6.96 21.34
CA ALA A 416 -0.44 7.59 20.05
C ALA A 416 0.21 8.98 20.00
N GLN A 417 0.74 9.34 18.84
CA GLN A 417 1.23 10.69 18.57
C GLN A 417 0.22 11.41 17.68
N ILE A 418 -0.34 12.52 18.17
CA ILE A 418 -1.41 13.23 17.50
C ILE A 418 -1.00 14.69 17.31
N TYR A 419 -1.14 15.20 16.08
CA TYR A 419 -0.82 16.59 15.76
C TYR A 419 -1.77 17.54 16.48
N SER A 420 -1.27 18.71 16.90
CA SER A 420 -2.08 19.70 17.63
C SER A 420 -3.33 20.14 16.85
N LYS A 421 -3.27 20.21 15.52
CA LYS A 421 -4.43 20.53 14.66
C LYS A 421 -5.57 19.50 14.74
N ASP A 422 -5.26 18.27 15.16
CA ASP A 422 -6.18 17.14 15.19
C ASP A 422 -6.70 16.83 16.61
N GLU A 423 -6.30 17.60 17.64
CA GLU A 423 -6.71 17.39 19.04
C GLU A 423 -8.24 17.39 19.23
N ASN A 424 -8.95 18.29 18.52
CA ASN A 424 -10.41 18.37 18.58
C ASN A 424 -11.10 17.06 18.17
N LYS A 425 -10.47 16.26 17.29
CA LYS A 425 -11.01 15.00 16.81
C LYS A 425 -11.05 13.93 17.91
N ILE A 426 -10.11 13.98 18.85
CA ILE A 426 -10.09 13.06 20.00
C ILE A 426 -11.14 13.48 21.03
N SER A 427 -11.22 14.79 21.32
CA SER A 427 -12.17 15.32 22.31
C SER A 427 -13.62 15.08 21.90
N MET A 428 -13.89 15.06 20.59
CA MET A 428 -15.21 14.77 20.01
C MET A 428 -15.35 13.31 19.55
N ALA A 429 -14.46 12.40 19.95
CA ALA A 429 -14.54 11.01 19.56
C ALA A 429 -15.65 10.29 20.34
N GLN A 430 -16.50 9.53 19.64
CA GLN A 430 -17.45 8.64 20.30
C GLN A 430 -16.83 7.27 20.59
N GLU A 431 -16.08 6.74 19.61
CA GLU A 431 -15.38 5.47 19.74
C GLU A 431 -13.96 5.58 19.18
N ILE A 432 -13.02 4.98 19.91
CA ILE A 432 -11.60 4.90 19.54
C ILE A 432 -11.22 3.43 19.54
N PHE A 433 -10.47 3.00 18.52
CA PHE A 433 -10.04 1.63 18.36
C PHE A 433 -8.57 1.52 18.02
N ALA A 434 -7.92 0.47 18.51
CA ALA A 434 -6.66 -0.02 17.98
C ALA A 434 -6.97 -1.02 16.88
N VAL A 435 -6.34 -0.85 15.72
CA VAL A 435 -6.43 -1.75 14.57
C VAL A 435 -5.04 -2.29 14.26
N GLY A 436 -4.93 -3.62 14.10
CA GLY A 436 -3.68 -4.27 13.71
C GLY A 436 -3.18 -3.80 12.35
N THR A 437 -1.87 -3.55 12.24
CA THR A 437 -1.24 -3.14 10.97
C THR A 437 -1.18 -4.29 9.96
N THR A 438 -1.02 -5.53 10.44
CA THR A 438 -0.96 -6.74 9.62
C THR A 438 -2.33 -7.38 9.40
N ASN A 439 -3.26 -7.20 10.34
CA ASN A 439 -4.62 -7.71 10.27
C ASN A 439 -5.63 -6.60 10.58
N PRO A 440 -6.19 -5.93 9.55
CA PRO A 440 -7.19 -4.89 9.73
C PRO A 440 -8.47 -5.34 10.42
N ASN A 441 -8.76 -6.66 10.45
CA ASN A 441 -9.91 -7.21 11.16
C ASN A 441 -9.66 -7.32 12.67
N LEU A 442 -8.40 -7.29 13.12
CA LEU A 442 -8.07 -7.25 14.54
C LEU A 442 -8.30 -5.83 15.06
N LYS A 443 -9.45 -5.62 15.68
CA LYS A 443 -9.91 -4.32 16.19
C LYS A 443 -10.32 -4.43 17.65
N LYS A 444 -9.73 -3.61 18.53
CA LYS A 444 -10.06 -3.55 19.97
C LYS A 444 -10.38 -2.12 20.39
N LYS A 445 -11.33 -1.97 21.32
CA LYS A 445 -11.73 -0.66 21.84
C LYS A 445 -10.62 -0.05 22.71
N LEU A 446 -10.45 1.24 22.58
CA LEU A 446 -9.52 2.05 23.34
C LEU A 446 -10.28 3.01 24.26
N LYS A 447 -9.76 3.18 25.48
CA LYS A 447 -10.23 4.19 26.42
C LYS A 447 -9.12 5.20 26.68
N LEU A 448 -9.37 6.49 26.45
CA LEU A 448 -8.38 7.52 26.75
C LEU A 448 -8.12 7.58 28.26
N ILE A 449 -6.85 7.48 28.65
CA ILE A 449 -6.42 7.54 30.06
C ILE A 449 -5.75 8.87 30.37
N SER A 450 -4.87 9.34 29.50
CA SER A 450 -4.14 10.58 29.71
C SER A 450 -3.63 11.18 28.40
N LYS A 451 -3.40 12.49 28.43
CA LYS A 451 -2.65 13.21 27.39
C LYS A 451 -1.49 13.98 28.03
N ALA A 452 -0.37 14.07 27.32
CA ALA A 452 0.76 14.89 27.74
C ALA A 452 0.36 16.37 27.75
N GLN A 453 0.92 17.17 28.65
CA GLN A 453 0.68 18.63 28.69
C GLN A 453 1.70 19.41 27.82
N THR A 454 2.60 18.69 27.16
CA THR A 454 3.65 19.24 26.31
C THR A 454 3.52 18.69 24.90
N VAL A 455 3.94 19.50 23.94
CA VAL A 455 4.07 19.13 22.52
C VAL A 455 5.54 18.78 22.27
N ASN A 456 5.79 17.82 21.41
CA ASN A 456 7.14 17.50 20.94
C ASN A 456 7.57 18.55 19.90
N ASP A 457 8.63 19.29 20.20
CA ASP A 457 9.11 20.40 19.35
C ASP A 457 9.53 19.95 17.94
N ALA A 458 10.03 18.71 17.80
CA ALA A 458 10.55 18.20 16.54
C ALA A 458 9.47 17.85 15.52
N ASN A 459 8.30 17.38 15.97
CA ASN A 459 7.23 16.91 15.08
C ASN A 459 5.86 17.55 15.35
N GLN A 460 5.79 18.47 16.31
CA GLN A 460 4.56 19.19 16.69
C GLN A 460 3.39 18.25 17.04
N THR A 461 3.70 17.11 17.66
CA THR A 461 2.71 16.14 18.15
C THR A 461 2.62 16.13 19.67
N GLN A 462 1.45 15.79 20.17
CA GLN A 462 1.18 15.56 21.58
C GLN A 462 0.94 14.05 21.80
N LYS A 463 1.46 13.54 22.91
CA LYS A 463 1.32 12.13 23.28
C LYS A 463 -0.01 11.86 23.96
N TYR A 464 -0.75 10.87 23.46
CA TYR A 464 -1.98 10.36 24.05
C TYR A 464 -1.80 8.90 24.46
N VAL A 465 -2.29 8.54 25.64
CA VAL A 465 -2.20 7.18 26.17
C VAL A 465 -3.61 6.64 26.37
N PHE A 466 -3.87 5.51 25.72
CA PHE A 466 -5.15 4.81 25.77
C PHE A 466 -4.98 3.45 26.44
N GLU A 467 -5.96 3.01 27.23
CA GLU A 467 -6.06 1.63 27.70
C GLU A 467 -6.67 0.76 26.60
N LEU A 468 -6.01 -0.37 26.30
CA LEU A 468 -6.56 -1.39 25.41
C LEU A 468 -7.56 -2.25 26.19
N LEU A 469 -8.83 -2.14 25.85
CA LEU A 469 -9.88 -2.91 26.51
C LEU A 469 -9.88 -4.35 26.01
N ALA A 470 -10.07 -5.30 26.94
CA ALA A 470 -10.04 -6.74 26.66
C ALA A 470 -8.73 -7.20 25.99
N SER A 471 -7.59 -6.87 26.60
CA SER A 471 -6.27 -7.39 26.22
C SER A 471 -6.19 -8.89 26.49
N ASP A 472 -6.28 -9.69 25.44
CA ASP A 472 -6.21 -11.16 25.41
C ASP A 472 -4.89 -11.68 24.81
N GLY A 473 -3.90 -10.80 24.62
CA GLY A 473 -2.62 -11.14 24.01
C GLY A 473 -2.60 -11.02 22.48
N ASP A 474 -3.66 -10.50 21.89
CA ASP A 474 -3.77 -10.25 20.45
C ASP A 474 -2.72 -9.26 19.91
N PHE A 475 -2.26 -8.34 20.77
CA PHE A 475 -1.25 -7.33 20.45
C PHE A 475 0.01 -7.53 21.28
N LYS A 476 1.17 -7.35 20.66
CA LYS A 476 2.47 -7.46 21.33
C LYS A 476 3.00 -6.09 21.76
N ILE A 477 3.76 -6.06 22.85
CA ILE A 477 4.46 -4.84 23.28
C ILE A 477 5.46 -4.42 22.20
N GLY A 478 5.47 -3.13 21.87
CA GLY A 478 6.27 -2.54 20.79
C GLY A 478 5.64 -2.67 19.41
N GLU A 479 4.50 -3.35 19.27
CA GLU A 479 3.79 -3.44 17.99
C GLU A 479 3.18 -2.09 17.60
N ASN A 480 3.32 -1.75 16.31
CA ASN A 480 2.65 -0.59 15.73
C ASN A 480 1.21 -0.93 15.38
N VAL A 481 0.30 -0.04 15.77
CA VAL A 481 -1.14 -0.15 15.55
C VAL A 481 -1.67 1.15 14.96
N THR A 482 -2.79 1.05 14.24
CA THR A 482 -3.54 2.23 13.82
C THR A 482 -4.58 2.57 14.87
N VAL A 483 -4.49 3.77 15.44
CA VAL A 483 -5.50 4.34 16.33
C VAL A 483 -6.56 5.00 15.47
N LYS A 484 -7.67 4.29 15.28
CA LYS A 484 -8.82 4.73 14.48
C LYS A 484 -9.84 5.42 15.37
N ILE A 485 -10.06 6.71 15.12
CA ILE A 485 -10.97 7.57 15.85
C ILE A 485 -12.22 7.82 15.00
N SER A 486 -13.39 7.44 15.51
CA SER A 486 -14.67 7.72 14.84
C SER A 486 -15.24 9.05 15.32
N SER A 487 -15.66 9.90 14.39
CA SER A 487 -16.33 11.16 14.70
C SER A 487 -17.63 10.91 15.48
N ALA A 488 -17.98 11.77 16.44
CA ALA A 488 -19.23 11.65 17.19
C ALA A 488 -20.50 11.98 16.39
N SER A 489 -20.38 12.71 15.28
CA SER A 489 -21.53 13.13 14.48
C SER A 489 -21.43 12.56 13.08
N ALA A 490 -22.47 11.83 12.67
CA ALA A 490 -22.65 11.51 11.27
C ALA A 490 -22.96 12.81 10.51
N SER A 491 -22.33 13.01 9.35
CA SER A 491 -22.72 14.07 8.43
C SER A 491 -23.20 13.46 7.14
N ARG A 492 -24.20 14.08 6.52
CA ARG A 492 -24.74 13.62 5.24
C ARG A 492 -23.76 14.00 4.14
N GLN A 493 -23.12 13.01 3.54
CA GLN A 493 -22.06 13.20 2.55
C GLN A 493 -22.27 12.28 1.35
N LEU A 494 -21.79 12.71 0.18
CA LEU A 494 -21.74 11.86 -1.00
C LEU A 494 -20.69 10.76 -0.74
N VAL A 495 -21.14 9.52 -0.68
CA VAL A 495 -20.30 8.36 -0.37
C VAL A 495 -20.22 7.41 -1.56
N ILE A 496 -19.11 6.68 -1.62
CA ILE A 496 -18.90 5.61 -2.58
C ILE A 496 -18.35 4.37 -1.85
N PRO A 497 -18.78 3.15 -2.20
CA PRO A 497 -18.14 1.94 -1.69
C PRO A 497 -16.64 1.94 -2.01
N ASN A 498 -15.82 1.52 -1.06
CA ASN A 498 -14.37 1.42 -1.27
C ASN A 498 -14.01 0.46 -2.42
N THR A 499 -14.86 -0.52 -2.73
CA THR A 499 -14.69 -1.48 -3.84
C THR A 499 -14.83 -0.85 -5.23
N ALA A 500 -15.48 0.32 -5.33
CA ALA A 500 -15.64 1.05 -6.58
C ALA A 500 -14.41 1.89 -6.95
N ILE A 501 -13.58 2.22 -5.95
CA ILE A 501 -12.40 3.06 -6.14
C ILE A 501 -11.25 2.19 -6.64
N THR A 502 -10.63 2.62 -7.74
CA THR A 502 -9.40 2.05 -8.26
C THR A 502 -8.33 3.13 -8.40
N GLU A 503 -7.11 2.71 -8.72
CA GLU A 503 -6.01 3.62 -9.03
C GLU A 503 -5.58 3.44 -10.49
N ILE A 504 -5.56 4.53 -11.23
CA ILE A 504 -5.10 4.61 -12.62
C ILE A 504 -4.01 5.68 -12.67
N ASN A 505 -2.80 5.29 -13.09
CA ASN A 505 -1.64 6.19 -13.19
C ASN A 505 -1.33 6.95 -11.88
N GLY A 506 -1.43 6.29 -10.73
CA GLY A 506 -1.18 6.90 -9.42
C GLY A 506 -2.30 7.81 -8.91
N LYS A 507 -3.42 7.93 -9.62
CA LYS A 507 -4.58 8.75 -9.24
C LYS A 507 -5.80 7.88 -8.99
N GLN A 508 -6.59 8.29 -8.00
CA GLN A 508 -7.83 7.60 -7.68
C GLN A 508 -8.90 7.89 -8.73
N ALA A 509 -9.55 6.83 -9.18
CA ALA A 509 -10.54 6.87 -10.25
C ALA A 509 -11.66 5.86 -10.00
N VAL A 510 -12.77 6.08 -10.69
CA VAL A 510 -13.95 5.21 -10.71
C VAL A 510 -14.39 5.01 -12.15
N PHE A 511 -15.13 3.94 -12.41
CA PHE A 511 -15.76 3.71 -13.70
C PHE A 511 -17.23 4.11 -13.63
N VAL A 512 -17.60 5.14 -14.40
CA VAL A 512 -18.96 5.64 -14.52
C VAL A 512 -19.63 4.97 -15.71
N LYS A 513 -20.85 4.45 -15.52
CA LYS A 513 -21.66 3.89 -16.58
C LYS A 513 -22.45 5.01 -17.26
N GLU A 514 -22.14 5.29 -18.52
CA GLU A 514 -22.79 6.33 -19.34
C GLU A 514 -23.97 5.77 -20.14
N SER A 515 -23.84 4.54 -20.64
CA SER A 515 -24.88 3.83 -21.38
C SER A 515 -24.77 2.31 -21.13
N PRO A 516 -25.69 1.47 -21.67
CA PRO A 516 -25.65 0.03 -21.40
C PRO A 516 -24.31 -0.63 -21.65
N GLU A 517 -23.51 -0.14 -22.61
CA GLU A 517 -22.18 -0.68 -22.94
C GLU A 517 -21.06 0.36 -22.93
N SER A 518 -21.34 1.62 -22.60
CA SER A 518 -20.33 2.69 -22.57
C SER A 518 -19.99 3.05 -21.13
N TYR A 519 -18.70 3.00 -20.82
CA TYR A 519 -18.16 3.40 -19.52
C TYR A 519 -17.11 4.48 -19.68
N LYS A 520 -17.01 5.33 -18.66
CA LYS A 520 -16.05 6.41 -18.60
C LYS A 520 -15.18 6.29 -17.36
N VAL A 521 -13.87 6.43 -17.51
CA VAL A 521 -12.97 6.63 -16.38
C VAL A 521 -13.12 8.06 -15.86
N THR A 522 -13.39 8.19 -14.57
CA THR A 522 -13.52 9.49 -13.91
C THR A 522 -12.60 9.55 -12.70
N TYR A 523 -11.67 10.50 -12.70
CA TYR A 523 -10.81 10.77 -11.55
C TYR A 523 -11.59 11.47 -10.45
N ILE A 524 -11.33 11.10 -9.21
CA ILE A 524 -12.07 11.60 -8.05
C ILE A 524 -11.13 12.22 -7.00
N ASN A 525 -11.66 13.19 -6.27
CA ASN A 525 -11.06 13.69 -5.04
C ASN A 525 -11.69 12.94 -3.87
N LYS A 526 -11.05 11.85 -3.43
CA LYS A 526 -11.48 11.08 -2.25
C LYS A 526 -11.26 11.88 -0.97
N GLY A 527 -12.24 11.83 -0.09
CA GLY A 527 -12.17 12.37 1.26
C GLY A 527 -11.89 11.30 2.30
N SER A 528 -12.56 11.41 3.45
CA SER A 528 -12.42 10.49 4.56
C SER A 528 -12.93 9.09 4.21
N ASP A 529 -12.29 8.09 4.80
CA ASP A 529 -12.59 6.68 4.64
C ASP A 529 -13.02 6.11 6.01
N ASN A 530 -14.06 5.29 6.05
CA ASN A 530 -14.51 4.61 7.28
C ASN A 530 -14.27 3.08 7.26
N GLY A 531 -13.55 2.59 6.26
CA GLY A 531 -13.24 1.19 6.00
C GLY A 531 -14.21 0.52 5.02
N THR A 532 -15.45 0.99 4.92
CA THR A 532 -16.47 0.44 3.99
C THR A 532 -16.74 1.39 2.84
N PHE A 533 -16.88 2.67 3.18
CA PHE A 533 -17.17 3.76 2.25
C PHE A 533 -16.11 4.85 2.37
N SER A 534 -15.93 5.55 1.25
CA SER A 534 -15.16 6.79 1.18
C SER A 534 -16.06 7.93 0.78
N THR A 535 -15.77 9.13 1.25
CA THR A 535 -16.49 10.33 0.83
C THR A 535 -15.89 10.87 -0.46
N ILE A 536 -16.71 11.52 -1.26
CA ILE A 536 -16.31 12.17 -2.49
C ILE A 536 -16.34 13.69 -2.28
N LEU A 537 -15.18 14.33 -2.40
CA LEU A 537 -15.04 15.78 -2.32
C LEU A 537 -15.25 16.46 -3.69
N GLY A 538 -15.12 15.72 -4.79
CA GLY A 538 -15.35 16.22 -6.15
C GLY A 538 -14.88 15.26 -7.24
N GLY A 539 -15.08 15.67 -8.50
CA GLY A 539 -14.67 14.92 -9.70
C GLY A 539 -15.77 14.08 -10.34
N ILE A 540 -16.85 13.79 -9.63
CA ILE A 540 -17.99 13.01 -10.12
C ILE A 540 -19.32 13.66 -9.74
N ALA A 541 -20.31 13.57 -10.63
CA ALA A 541 -21.65 14.12 -10.39
C ALA A 541 -22.44 13.27 -9.40
N LYS A 542 -23.37 13.90 -8.67
CA LYS A 542 -24.34 13.18 -7.83
C LYS A 542 -25.21 12.26 -8.70
N GLU A 543 -25.70 11.16 -8.13
CA GLU A 543 -26.52 10.16 -8.81
C GLU A 543 -25.83 9.48 -10.02
N SER A 544 -24.51 9.63 -10.19
CA SER A 544 -23.76 8.86 -11.19
C SER A 544 -23.78 7.38 -10.83
N LYS A 545 -23.94 6.52 -11.84
CA LYS A 545 -23.82 5.07 -11.69
C LYS A 545 -22.35 4.67 -11.78
N VAL A 546 -21.80 4.16 -10.69
CA VAL A 546 -20.42 3.75 -10.59
C VAL A 546 -20.32 2.24 -10.47
N VAL A 547 -19.29 1.65 -11.06
CA VAL A 547 -19.01 0.22 -10.90
C VAL A 547 -18.55 -0.05 -9.47
N ASP A 548 -19.26 -0.88 -8.72
CA ASP A 548 -18.94 -1.25 -7.33
C ASP A 548 -18.48 -2.72 -7.17
N ALA A 549 -18.71 -3.55 -8.19
CA ALA A 549 -18.14 -4.88 -8.34
C ALA A 549 -17.51 -5.04 -9.72
N GLY A 550 -16.32 -5.65 -9.79
CA GLY A 550 -15.60 -5.87 -11.05
C GLY A 550 -14.67 -4.72 -11.49
N SER A 551 -14.38 -3.76 -10.59
CA SER A 551 -13.50 -2.61 -10.85
C SER A 551 -12.09 -3.00 -11.34
N TYR A 552 -11.58 -4.16 -10.92
CA TYR A 552 -10.29 -4.69 -11.40
C TYR A 552 -10.33 -5.11 -12.88
N GLN A 553 -11.40 -5.82 -13.27
CA GLN A 553 -11.64 -6.23 -14.65
C GLN A 553 -11.82 -5.00 -15.54
N MET A 554 -12.60 -4.01 -15.08
CA MET A 554 -12.77 -2.73 -15.78
C MET A 554 -11.44 -2.01 -16.00
N LYS A 555 -10.58 -1.95 -14.98
CA LYS A 555 -9.23 -1.39 -15.10
C LYS A 555 -8.40 -2.13 -16.13
N THR A 556 -8.45 -3.46 -16.14
CA THR A 556 -7.70 -4.27 -17.10
C THR A 556 -8.17 -4.04 -18.53
N MET A 557 -9.48 -3.96 -18.75
CA MET A 557 -10.06 -3.65 -20.07
C MET A 557 -9.68 -2.25 -20.53
N PHE A 558 -9.76 -1.25 -19.65
CA PHE A 558 -9.41 0.13 -19.96
C PHE A 558 -7.93 0.29 -20.34
N LEU A 559 -7.02 -0.39 -19.64
CA LEU A 559 -5.57 -0.29 -19.88
C LEU A 559 -5.08 -1.05 -21.11
N ASN A 560 -5.89 -1.98 -21.64
CA ASN A 560 -5.53 -2.82 -22.80
C ASN A 560 -6.21 -2.36 -24.10
N GLN A 561 -6.68 -1.10 -24.15
CA GLN A 561 -7.29 -0.50 -25.34
C GLN A 561 -6.30 -0.21 -26.46
#